data_AF-A0A8H3GDK5-F1
#
_entry.id   AF-A0A8H3GDK5-F1
#
_cell.length_a   1.000
_cell.length_b   1.000
_cell.length_c   1.000
_cell.angle_alpha   90.00
_cell.angle_beta   90.00
_cell.angle_gamma   90.00
#
_symmetry.space_group_name_H-M   'P 1'
#
loop_
_entity.id
_entity.type
_entity.pdbx_description
1 polymer ?
#
loop_
_entity_poly.entity_id
_entity_poly.type
_entity_poly.pdbx_seq_one_letter_code
_entity_poly.pdbx_strand_id
1 'polypeptide(L)'
;MPNNSLSNTQIPMSTIQHKQEPHTELVHSPLSASSSSGSSSGKSIRRGENDSDKKGRVFPGHCSAPSKASIVAADLAMKDILKQLVTRVRNFKCPSELEFSLDGGSPMMLPNVEKNESFIDQLRKLQSLTNKLDEIPTHGDAQLKDLHDKVGKSIEAALLRMKEVQLKLYVTFLNSAYNDLADKIRNCHKNFVCPRELDFPENSKGGLVLSNTKRNKPFIDHLLTLGSFREQLGNIPEYDNEQLNDKREAIGQAIGGILHGMKTRQLELYNRQNTKARPFIRPCPKL
;
A
#
# COMPACT_ATOMS: atom_id res chain seq x y z
N MET A 1 7.78 -30.39 -63.04
CA MET A 1 8.79 -29.54 -62.37
C MET A 1 8.04 -28.70 -61.33
N PRO A 2 8.49 -28.63 -60.07
CA PRO A 2 8.23 -29.60 -59.01
C PRO A 2 7.31 -29.09 -57.89
N ASN A 3 6.79 -30.08 -57.15
CA ASN A 3 6.37 -30.13 -55.74
C ASN A 3 6.53 -28.88 -54.87
N ASN A 4 5.54 -28.64 -54.01
CA ASN A 4 5.86 -28.37 -52.62
C ASN A 4 4.81 -28.92 -51.65
N SER A 5 5.24 -29.94 -50.94
CA SER A 5 4.62 -30.60 -49.81
C SER A 5 4.67 -29.67 -48.60
N LEU A 6 3.53 -29.32 -48.02
CA LEU A 6 3.46 -28.75 -46.67
C LEU A 6 3.22 -29.91 -45.69
N SER A 7 4.32 -30.43 -45.16
CA SER A 7 4.34 -31.32 -44.02
C SER A 7 3.87 -30.57 -42.78
N ASN A 8 2.70 -30.98 -42.31
CA ASN A 8 2.19 -30.74 -40.97
C ASN A 8 3.17 -31.38 -39.97
N THR A 9 3.74 -30.61 -39.05
CA THR A 9 4.48 -31.15 -37.90
C THR A 9 4.11 -30.37 -36.65
N GLN A 10 3.35 -31.07 -35.82
CA GLN A 10 2.89 -30.71 -34.50
C GLN A 10 3.99 -31.10 -33.50
N ILE A 11 4.47 -30.16 -32.68
CA ILE A 11 5.19 -30.46 -31.43
C ILE A 11 4.64 -29.53 -30.33
N PRO A 12 4.46 -30.03 -29.10
CA PRO A 12 3.34 -29.68 -28.25
C PRO A 12 3.64 -28.64 -27.15
N MET A 13 2.56 -28.00 -26.72
CA MET A 13 2.41 -27.33 -25.42
C MET A 13 2.87 -28.25 -24.28
N SER A 14 3.94 -27.86 -23.60
CA SER A 14 4.32 -28.44 -22.31
C SER A 14 3.93 -27.48 -21.20
N THR A 15 3.05 -28.00 -20.36
CA THR A 15 2.58 -27.49 -19.06
C THR A 15 3.74 -27.05 -18.18
N ILE A 16 3.80 -25.77 -17.83
CA ILE A 16 4.65 -25.30 -16.72
C ILE A 16 3.85 -25.49 -15.43
N GLN A 17 4.10 -26.60 -14.76
CA GLN A 17 3.76 -26.79 -13.36
C GLN A 17 4.65 -25.87 -12.51
N HIS A 18 3.99 -25.05 -11.68
CA HIS A 18 4.61 -24.37 -10.54
C HIS A 18 5.30 -25.41 -9.64
N LYS A 19 6.64 -25.40 -9.64
CA LYS A 19 7.44 -26.06 -8.61
C LYS A 19 8.01 -24.98 -7.70
N GLN A 20 7.38 -24.83 -6.54
CA GLN A 20 7.97 -24.15 -5.39
C GLN A 20 9.28 -24.85 -5.02
N GLU A 21 10.33 -24.07 -4.77
CA GLU A 21 11.54 -24.54 -4.13
C GLU A 21 11.76 -23.85 -2.78
N PRO A 22 12.50 -24.51 -1.87
CA PRO A 22 12.23 -24.45 -0.44
C PRO A 22 13.07 -23.41 0.30
N HIS A 23 12.49 -22.86 1.36
CA HIS A 23 13.19 -22.09 2.37
C HIS A 23 14.16 -22.99 3.15
N THR A 24 15.42 -22.57 3.20
CA THR A 24 16.44 -23.18 4.06
C THR A 24 16.46 -22.44 5.40
N GLU A 25 16.04 -23.12 6.45
CA GLU A 25 16.21 -22.73 7.85
C GLU A 25 17.69 -22.85 8.26
N LEU A 26 18.17 -21.86 9.02
CA LEU A 26 19.34 -21.99 9.89
C LEU A 26 18.86 -21.89 11.34
N VAL A 27 19.23 -22.95 12.07
CA VAL A 27 18.94 -23.30 13.46
C VAL A 27 19.74 -22.43 14.44
N HIS A 28 19.14 -22.03 15.58
CA HIS A 28 19.71 -22.22 16.93
C HIS A 28 18.68 -21.98 18.06
N SER A 29 18.14 -23.11 18.53
CA SER A 29 18.00 -23.57 19.93
C SER A 29 17.05 -22.92 20.97
N PRO A 30 16.56 -23.75 21.94
CA PRO A 30 15.28 -23.56 22.61
C PRO A 30 15.40 -23.32 24.13
N LEU A 31 14.29 -22.86 24.74
CA LEU A 31 14.05 -23.01 26.17
C LEU A 31 12.70 -23.70 26.39
N SER A 32 12.79 -24.91 26.94
CA SER A 32 11.71 -25.72 27.47
C SER A 32 11.21 -25.14 28.79
N ALA A 33 9.90 -25.18 29.02
CA ALA A 33 9.31 -25.76 30.25
C ALA A 33 7.78 -25.80 30.13
N SER A 34 7.30 -27.04 30.15
CA SER A 34 5.92 -27.50 30.25
C SER A 34 5.31 -27.23 31.63
N SER A 35 3.99 -27.09 31.71
CA SER A 35 3.12 -28.16 32.24
C SER A 35 1.68 -27.70 32.49
N SER A 36 0.81 -28.66 32.18
CA SER A 36 -0.63 -28.75 32.34
C SER A 36 -1.10 -28.99 33.78
N SER A 37 -2.31 -28.54 34.11
CA SER A 37 -3.34 -29.19 34.96
C SER A 37 -4.35 -28.08 35.34
N GLY A 38 -5.66 -28.26 35.43
CA GLY A 38 -6.45 -29.45 35.70
C GLY A 38 -7.38 -29.14 36.88
N SER A 39 -8.69 -29.18 36.61
CA SER A 39 -9.75 -29.56 37.55
C SER A 39 -10.35 -28.57 38.57
N SER A 40 -11.70 -28.48 38.51
CA SER A 40 -12.65 -28.89 39.57
C SER A 40 -13.19 -27.88 40.62
N SER A 41 -14.52 -27.69 40.53
CA SER A 41 -15.54 -27.87 41.61
C SER A 41 -15.83 -26.75 42.63
N GLY A 42 -17.13 -26.56 42.92
CA GLY A 42 -17.69 -25.82 44.05
C GLY A 42 -18.91 -24.95 43.67
N LYS A 43 -20.10 -25.51 43.41
CA LYS A 43 -21.23 -25.80 44.34
C LYS A 43 -21.95 -24.58 44.96
N SER A 44 -23.26 -24.52 44.67
CA SER A 44 -24.39 -24.15 45.57
C SER A 44 -24.66 -22.66 45.90
N ILE A 45 -25.88 -22.19 45.58
CA ILE A 45 -26.95 -21.88 46.55
C ILE A 45 -28.30 -21.67 45.82
N ARG A 46 -29.34 -22.35 46.32
CA ARG A 46 -30.77 -22.18 46.04
C ARG A 46 -31.31 -20.92 46.75
N ARG A 47 -32.31 -20.24 46.15
CA ARG A 47 -33.68 -20.03 46.69
C ARG A 47 -34.38 -18.87 45.99
N GLY A 48 -35.66 -19.06 45.65
CA GLY A 48 -36.64 -17.98 45.61
C GLY A 48 -37.60 -18.01 44.43
N GLU A 49 -38.48 -19.00 44.37
CA GLU A 49 -39.82 -18.79 43.80
C GLU A 49 -40.53 -17.69 44.58
N ASN A 50 -41.21 -16.80 43.87
CA ASN A 50 -42.40 -16.11 44.36
C ASN A 50 -43.25 -15.72 43.14
N ASP A 51 -44.30 -16.51 42.93
CA ASP A 51 -45.48 -16.13 42.16
C ASP A 51 -46.14 -14.91 42.79
N SER A 52 -46.53 -13.95 41.95
CA SER A 52 -47.51 -12.93 42.31
C SER A 52 -48.16 -12.39 41.04
N ASP A 53 -49.30 -13.00 40.71
CA ASP A 53 -50.33 -12.43 39.85
C ASP A 53 -50.66 -10.99 40.23
N LYS A 54 -50.33 -10.04 39.34
CA LYS A 54 -51.02 -8.74 39.26
C LYS A 54 -51.30 -8.37 37.81
N LYS A 55 -52.47 -8.83 37.37
CA LYS A 55 -53.48 -8.08 36.63
C LYS A 55 -53.13 -6.61 36.35
N GLY A 56 -53.13 -6.27 35.06
CA GLY A 56 -53.73 -5.02 34.57
C GLY A 56 -52.87 -3.77 34.67
N ARG A 57 -52.17 -3.46 33.58
CA ARG A 57 -52.36 -2.21 32.84
C ARG A 57 -51.67 -2.35 31.49
N VAL A 58 -52.49 -2.56 30.45
CA VAL A 58 -52.15 -2.13 29.10
C VAL A 58 -51.88 -0.63 29.22
N PHE A 59 -50.61 -0.23 29.17
CA PHE A 59 -50.29 1.16 28.88
C PHE A 59 -50.88 1.43 27.50
N PRO A 60 -51.81 2.40 27.34
CA PRO A 60 -52.11 2.91 26.03
C PRO A 60 -50.81 3.55 25.56
N GLY A 61 -50.11 2.86 24.66
CA GLY A 61 -49.10 3.46 23.83
C GLY A 61 -49.79 4.55 23.04
N HIS A 62 -49.85 5.75 23.62
CA HIS A 62 -50.19 6.95 22.90
C HIS A 62 -49.04 7.21 21.95
N CYS A 63 -49.07 6.54 20.79
CA CYS A 63 -48.50 7.07 19.56
C CYS A 63 -49.32 8.33 19.23
N SER A 64 -49.14 9.40 20.02
CA SER A 64 -49.69 10.70 19.70
C SER A 64 -49.13 11.07 18.34
N ALA A 65 -50.03 11.27 17.37
CA ALA A 65 -49.66 11.76 16.07
C ALA A 65 -48.73 12.97 16.24
N PRO A 66 -47.64 13.07 15.46
CA PRO A 66 -46.68 14.16 15.59
C PRO A 66 -47.43 15.49 15.51
N SER A 67 -47.17 16.36 16.49
CA SER A 67 -47.78 17.69 16.51
C SER A 67 -47.35 18.48 15.27
N LYS A 68 -48.22 19.31 14.71
CA LYS A 68 -47.85 20.20 13.59
C LYS A 68 -46.59 21.03 13.89
N ALA A 69 -46.40 21.41 15.16
CA ALA A 69 -45.21 22.13 15.62
C ALA A 69 -43.91 21.32 15.45
N SER A 70 -43.93 20.01 15.70
CA SER A 70 -42.72 19.17 15.54
C SER A 70 -42.35 18.96 14.07
N ILE A 71 -43.35 18.85 13.18
CA ILE A 71 -43.12 18.78 11.73
C ILE A 71 -42.46 20.08 11.23
N VAL A 72 -42.97 21.24 11.63
CA VAL A 72 -42.41 22.55 11.25
C VAL A 72 -40.99 22.72 11.81
N ALA A 73 -40.74 22.29 13.05
CA ALA A 73 -39.41 22.36 13.64
C ALA A 73 -38.39 21.50 12.88
N ALA A 74 -38.76 20.27 12.49
CA ALA A 74 -37.92 19.38 11.70
C ALA A 74 -37.62 19.97 10.29
N ASP A 75 -38.62 20.52 9.60
CA ASP A 75 -38.43 21.20 8.30
C ASP A 75 -37.42 22.36 8.40
N LEU A 76 -37.57 23.21 9.42
CA LEU A 76 -36.65 24.33 9.65
C LEU A 76 -35.22 23.85 9.95
N ALA A 77 -35.07 22.80 10.76
CA ALA A 77 -33.76 22.23 11.08
C ALA A 77 -33.06 21.66 9.83
N MET A 78 -33.77 20.93 8.97
CA MET A 78 -33.21 20.41 7.72
C MET A 78 -32.82 21.53 6.75
N LYS A 79 -33.64 22.58 6.65
CA LYS A 79 -33.33 23.78 5.84
C LYS A 79 -32.10 24.52 6.36
N ASP A 80 -31.91 24.58 7.68
CA ASP A 80 -30.71 25.16 8.27
C ASP A 80 -29.46 24.32 7.95
N ILE A 81 -29.53 22.99 8.05
CA ILE A 81 -28.45 22.09 7.61
C ILE A 81 -28.10 22.34 6.14
N LEU A 82 -29.11 22.44 5.26
CA LEU A 82 -28.88 22.71 3.85
C LEU A 82 -28.18 24.07 3.63
N LYS A 83 -28.58 25.11 4.37
CA LYS A 83 -27.93 26.43 4.33
C LYS A 83 -26.48 26.36 4.81
N GLN A 84 -26.20 25.62 5.88
CA GLN A 84 -24.84 25.38 6.37
C GLN A 84 -24.01 24.62 5.34
N LEU A 85 -24.55 23.58 4.71
CA LEU A 85 -23.89 22.83 3.64
C LEU A 85 -23.51 23.75 2.48
N VAL A 86 -24.46 24.53 1.96
CA VAL A 86 -24.23 25.46 0.86
C VAL A 86 -23.13 26.47 1.21
N THR A 87 -23.19 27.03 2.42
CA THR A 87 -22.18 27.98 2.91
C THR A 87 -20.80 27.34 2.97
N ARG A 88 -20.70 26.13 3.52
CA ARG A 88 -19.43 25.40 3.65
C ARG A 88 -18.84 25.00 2.31
N VAL A 89 -19.66 24.52 1.37
CA VAL A 89 -19.18 24.14 0.03
C VAL A 89 -18.73 25.37 -0.76
N ARG A 90 -19.48 26.48 -0.70
CA ARG A 90 -19.14 27.71 -1.45
C ARG A 90 -17.91 28.43 -0.92
N ASN A 91 -17.73 28.46 0.40
CA ASN A 91 -16.65 29.21 1.02
C ASN A 91 -15.36 28.39 1.15
N PHE A 92 -15.43 27.07 0.95
CA PHE A 92 -14.26 26.22 1.05
C PHE A 92 -13.31 26.43 -0.11
N LYS A 93 -12.11 26.91 0.20
CA LYS A 93 -11.00 26.97 -0.75
C LYS A 93 -10.28 25.63 -0.69
N CYS A 94 -10.51 24.80 -1.70
CA CYS A 94 -9.85 23.51 -1.78
C CYS A 94 -8.34 23.71 -1.95
N PRO A 95 -7.49 23.08 -1.12
CA PRO A 95 -6.05 23.19 -1.27
C PRO A 95 -5.60 22.53 -2.57
N SER A 96 -4.55 23.10 -3.17
CA SER A 96 -3.92 22.55 -4.39
C SER A 96 -3.02 21.35 -4.10
N GLU A 97 -2.58 21.20 -2.85
CA GLU A 97 -1.66 20.16 -2.40
C GLU A 97 -2.08 19.67 -1.01
N LEU A 98 -1.83 18.39 -0.74
CA LEU A 98 -1.96 17.79 0.57
C LEU A 98 -0.65 17.08 0.91
N GLU A 99 -0.32 17.06 2.19
CA GLU A 99 0.85 16.34 2.68
C GLU A 99 0.46 14.91 3.02
N PHE A 100 1.07 13.96 2.32
CA PHE A 100 0.89 12.53 2.53
C PHE A 100 2.14 11.92 3.17
N SER A 101 1.95 10.80 3.85
CA SER A 101 3.05 9.97 4.35
C SER A 101 3.10 8.67 3.56
N LEU A 102 4.30 8.22 3.20
CA LEU A 102 4.51 6.90 2.61
C LEU A 102 4.22 5.78 3.63
N ASP A 103 4.43 6.07 4.90
CA ASP A 103 4.11 5.16 6.02
C ASP A 103 2.64 5.30 6.47
N GLY A 104 1.93 6.26 5.89
CA GLY A 104 0.59 6.70 6.28
C GLY A 104 -0.54 5.80 5.80
N GLY A 105 -0.38 4.47 5.88
CA GLY A 105 -1.42 3.48 5.61
C GLY A 105 -2.31 3.82 4.40
N SER A 106 -3.60 4.01 4.65
CA SER A 106 -4.59 4.30 3.59
C SER A 106 -4.44 5.72 3.03
N PRO A 107 -4.67 5.94 1.72
CA PRO A 107 -4.76 7.29 1.12
C PRO A 107 -5.77 8.21 1.80
N MET A 108 -6.72 7.63 2.53
CA MET A 108 -7.75 8.33 3.29
C MET A 108 -7.25 8.94 4.60
N MET A 109 -6.08 8.51 5.10
CA MET A 109 -5.50 8.92 6.38
C MET A 109 -4.51 10.05 6.18
N LEU A 110 -5.00 11.30 6.25
CA LEU A 110 -4.13 12.47 6.23
C LEU A 110 -3.47 12.69 7.59
N PRO A 111 -2.16 12.96 7.64
CA PRO A 111 -1.52 13.41 8.86
C PRO A 111 -2.10 14.75 9.31
N ASN A 112 -2.23 14.95 10.62
CA ASN A 112 -2.71 16.19 11.22
C ASN A 112 -1.59 17.24 11.26
N VAL A 113 -1.25 17.76 10.08
CA VAL A 113 -0.25 18.81 9.85
C VAL A 113 -0.93 20.08 9.35
N GLU A 114 -0.28 21.23 9.55
CA GLU A 114 -0.82 22.56 9.19
C GLU A 114 -1.35 22.62 7.75
N LYS A 115 -0.61 22.05 6.78
CA LYS A 115 -1.03 22.03 5.37
C LYS A 115 -2.36 21.31 5.13
N ASN A 116 -2.67 20.29 5.92
CA ASN A 116 -3.88 19.47 5.76
C ASN A 116 -5.05 20.00 6.60
N GLU A 117 -4.79 20.93 7.53
CA GLU A 117 -5.75 21.33 8.57
C GLU A 117 -7.08 21.80 7.99
N SER A 118 -7.05 22.71 7.03
CA SER A 118 -8.27 23.27 6.42
C SER A 118 -9.12 22.20 5.71
N PHE A 119 -8.48 21.23 5.08
CA PHE A 119 -9.17 20.12 4.39
C PHE A 119 -9.79 19.15 5.40
N ILE A 120 -9.03 18.78 6.43
CA ILE A 120 -9.49 17.89 7.51
C ILE A 120 -10.65 18.54 8.29
N ASP A 121 -10.53 19.83 8.61
CA ASP A 121 -11.57 20.58 9.31
C ASP A 121 -12.86 20.66 8.47
N GLN A 122 -12.75 20.88 7.16
CA GLN A 122 -13.90 20.85 6.27
C GLN A 122 -14.56 19.46 6.22
N LEU A 123 -13.79 18.37 6.15
CA LEU A 123 -14.32 17.00 6.21
C LEU A 123 -15.09 16.76 7.51
N ARG A 124 -14.50 17.12 8.66
CA ARG A 124 -15.13 16.99 9.98
C ARG A 124 -16.42 17.80 10.05
N LYS A 125 -16.42 19.03 9.52
CA LYS A 125 -17.60 19.87 9.42
C LYS A 125 -18.70 19.17 8.63
N LEU A 126 -18.41 18.67 7.42
CA LEU A 126 -19.42 17.97 6.62
C LEU A 126 -19.96 16.72 7.31
N GLN A 127 -19.11 15.90 7.93
CA GLN A 127 -19.53 14.73 8.72
C GLN A 127 -20.43 15.13 9.89
N SER A 128 -20.15 16.25 10.56
CA SER A 128 -21.03 16.78 11.60
C SER A 128 -22.42 17.16 11.07
N LEU A 129 -22.57 17.54 9.80
CA LEU A 129 -23.91 17.76 9.21
C LEU A 129 -24.66 16.45 9.00
N THR A 130 -23.97 15.38 8.61
CA THR A 130 -24.56 14.04 8.52
C THR A 130 -25.13 13.63 9.88
N ASN A 131 -24.32 13.70 10.93
CA ASN A 131 -24.75 13.34 12.28
C ASN A 131 -25.95 14.18 12.74
N LYS A 132 -25.93 15.50 12.50
CA LYS A 132 -27.05 16.39 12.83
C LYS A 132 -28.31 16.06 12.04
N LEU A 133 -28.18 15.62 10.79
CA LEU A 133 -29.32 15.23 9.97
C LEU A 133 -29.94 13.92 10.47
N ASP A 134 -29.12 12.96 10.89
CA ASP A 134 -29.57 11.68 11.45
C ASP A 134 -30.36 11.84 12.76
N GLU A 135 -30.07 12.89 13.53
CA GLU A 135 -30.79 13.24 14.75
C GLU A 135 -32.18 13.85 14.51
N ILE A 136 -32.49 14.32 13.29
CA ILE A 136 -33.77 14.98 13.00
C ILE A 136 -34.84 13.95 12.63
N PRO A 137 -35.90 13.77 13.45
CA PRO A 137 -36.97 12.85 13.13
C PRO A 137 -37.82 13.37 11.96
N THR A 138 -38.16 12.48 11.04
CA THR A 138 -39.09 12.78 9.93
C THR A 138 -40.56 12.66 10.32
N HIS A 139 -40.84 12.11 11.53
CA HIS A 139 -42.19 11.93 12.08
C HIS A 139 -43.17 11.15 11.18
N GLY A 140 -42.66 10.37 10.22
CA GLY A 140 -43.51 9.66 9.27
C GLY A 140 -44.08 10.54 8.15
N ASP A 141 -43.84 11.85 8.18
CA ASP A 141 -44.29 12.79 7.16
C ASP A 141 -43.54 12.57 5.85
N ALA A 142 -44.28 12.46 4.75
CA ALA A 142 -43.71 12.13 3.44
C ALA A 142 -42.83 13.25 2.88
N GLN A 143 -43.17 14.52 3.13
CA GLN A 143 -42.40 15.66 2.65
C GLN A 143 -41.10 15.80 3.43
N LEU A 144 -41.14 15.59 4.75
CA LEU A 144 -39.93 15.58 5.59
C LEU A 144 -38.99 14.44 5.23
N LYS A 145 -39.52 13.24 4.93
CA LYS A 145 -38.69 12.12 4.45
C LYS A 145 -37.97 12.46 3.14
N ASP A 146 -38.70 12.98 2.16
CA ASP A 146 -38.11 13.39 0.88
C ASP A 146 -37.06 14.51 1.07
N LEU A 147 -37.33 15.48 1.94
CA LEU A 147 -36.36 16.53 2.26
C LEU A 147 -35.12 15.97 2.96
N HIS A 148 -35.29 15.10 3.95
CA HIS A 148 -34.20 14.44 4.67
C HIS A 148 -33.29 13.69 3.69
N ASP A 149 -33.87 12.86 2.83
CA ASP A 149 -33.15 12.11 1.80
C ASP A 149 -32.37 13.05 0.84
N LYS A 150 -33.00 14.15 0.41
CA LYS A 150 -32.35 15.14 -0.47
C LYS A 150 -31.18 15.84 0.20
N VAL A 151 -31.33 16.24 1.47
CA VAL A 151 -30.25 16.86 2.23
C VAL A 151 -29.12 15.85 2.46
N GLY A 152 -29.45 14.61 2.83
CA GLY A 152 -28.49 13.52 3.02
C GLY A 152 -27.65 13.27 1.77
N LYS A 153 -28.30 13.08 0.62
CA LYS A 153 -27.62 12.91 -0.69
C LYS A 153 -26.74 14.11 -1.04
N SER A 154 -27.14 15.32 -0.67
CA SER A 154 -26.36 16.53 -0.93
C SER A 154 -25.08 16.58 -0.08
N ILE A 155 -25.15 16.16 1.18
CA ILE A 155 -23.98 16.04 2.06
C ILE A 155 -23.06 14.93 1.57
N GLU A 156 -23.61 13.76 1.24
CA GLU A 156 -22.86 12.62 0.71
C GLU A 156 -22.11 13.00 -0.58
N ALA A 157 -22.79 13.68 -1.52
CA ALA A 157 -22.15 14.17 -2.73
C ALA A 157 -21.00 15.16 -2.44
N ALA A 158 -21.11 15.98 -1.40
CA ALA A 158 -20.03 16.89 -0.99
C ALA A 158 -18.83 16.13 -0.40
N LEU A 159 -19.08 15.13 0.46
CA LEU A 159 -18.04 14.26 1.02
C LEU A 159 -17.34 13.45 -0.07
N LEU A 160 -18.10 12.91 -1.04
CA LEU A 160 -17.55 12.16 -2.17
C LEU A 160 -16.61 13.03 -3.01
N ARG A 161 -17.00 14.27 -3.33
CA ARG A 161 -16.12 15.20 -4.05
C ARG A 161 -14.83 15.50 -3.30
N MET A 162 -14.88 15.63 -1.97
CA MET A 162 -13.65 15.81 -1.19
C MET A 162 -12.76 14.56 -1.28
N LYS A 163 -13.35 13.36 -1.16
CA LYS A 163 -12.61 12.10 -1.31
C LYS A 163 -11.95 11.99 -2.69
N GLU A 164 -12.66 12.35 -3.76
CA GLU A 164 -12.11 12.36 -5.12
C GLU A 164 -10.91 13.31 -5.25
N VAL A 165 -11.01 14.51 -4.68
CA VAL A 165 -9.89 15.46 -4.65
C VAL A 165 -8.69 14.87 -3.89
N GLN A 166 -8.92 14.29 -2.72
CA GLN A 166 -7.85 13.67 -1.92
C GLN A 166 -7.15 12.55 -2.70
N LEU A 167 -7.91 11.69 -3.38
CA LEU A 167 -7.35 10.62 -4.22
C LEU A 167 -6.54 11.18 -5.40
N LYS A 168 -7.04 12.23 -6.06
CA LYS A 168 -6.32 12.87 -7.16
C LYS A 168 -4.97 13.44 -6.71
N LEU A 169 -4.95 14.10 -5.55
CA LEU A 169 -3.72 14.64 -4.97
C LEU A 169 -2.78 13.52 -4.52
N TYR A 170 -3.31 12.42 -4.00
CA TYR A 170 -2.52 11.25 -3.63
C TYR A 170 -1.82 10.60 -4.83
N VAL A 171 -2.53 10.41 -5.95
CA VAL A 171 -1.93 9.91 -7.20
C VAL A 171 -0.80 10.83 -7.68
N THR A 172 -1.00 12.14 -7.57
CA THR A 172 0.03 13.15 -7.93
C THR A 172 1.25 13.05 -7.03
N PHE A 173 1.04 12.85 -5.72
CA PHE A 173 2.09 12.61 -4.75
C PHE A 173 2.90 11.35 -5.07
N LEU A 174 2.24 10.20 -5.30
CA LEU A 174 2.92 8.96 -5.66
C LEU A 174 3.70 9.09 -6.97
N ASN A 175 3.11 9.73 -7.98
CA ASN A 175 3.78 10.00 -9.24
C ASN A 175 5.07 10.80 -9.05
N SER A 176 5.07 11.77 -8.13
CA SER A 176 6.24 12.57 -7.79
C SER A 176 7.30 11.72 -7.07
N ALA A 177 6.90 10.88 -6.11
CA ALA A 177 7.81 9.96 -5.42
C ALA A 177 8.52 9.00 -6.39
N TYR A 178 7.79 8.47 -7.39
CA TYR A 178 8.38 7.65 -8.44
C TYR A 178 9.35 8.43 -9.33
N ASN A 179 9.01 9.66 -9.73
CA ASN A 179 9.89 10.50 -10.55
C ASN A 179 11.19 10.82 -9.79
N ASP A 180 11.09 11.19 -8.51
CA ASP A 180 12.24 11.47 -7.65
C ASP A 180 13.16 10.25 -7.53
N LEU A 181 12.59 9.05 -7.38
CA LEU A 181 13.35 7.81 -7.32
C LEU A 181 14.02 7.49 -8.67
N ALA A 182 13.29 7.63 -9.78
CA ALA A 182 13.83 7.43 -11.12
C ALA A 182 15.00 8.39 -11.41
N ASP A 183 14.90 9.63 -10.96
CA ASP A 183 15.93 10.66 -11.08
C ASP A 183 17.17 10.30 -10.26
N LYS A 184 16.99 9.86 -9.00
CA LYS A 184 18.08 9.36 -8.15
C LYS A 184 18.81 8.19 -8.81
N ILE A 185 18.09 7.23 -9.35
CA ILE A 185 18.67 6.06 -10.04
C ILE A 185 19.48 6.50 -11.27
N ARG A 186 18.88 7.34 -12.12
CA ARG A 186 19.55 7.86 -13.33
C ARG A 186 20.83 8.61 -12.98
N ASN A 187 20.79 9.49 -11.99
CA ASN A 187 21.96 10.26 -11.56
C ASN A 187 23.04 9.37 -10.94
N CYS A 188 22.65 8.41 -10.10
CA CYS A 188 23.56 7.45 -9.49
C CYS A 188 24.29 6.62 -10.57
N HIS A 189 23.55 6.09 -11.55
CA HIS A 189 24.12 5.29 -12.63
C HIS A 189 25.00 6.11 -13.58
N LYS A 190 24.56 7.32 -13.96
CA LYS A 190 25.34 8.20 -14.85
C LYS A 190 26.71 8.58 -14.27
N ASN A 191 26.79 8.73 -12.95
CA ASN A 191 28.02 9.10 -12.26
C ASN A 191 28.87 7.89 -11.86
N PHE A 192 28.38 6.67 -12.07
CA PHE A 192 29.12 5.47 -11.73
C PHE A 192 30.26 5.21 -12.72
N VAL A 193 31.48 5.14 -12.19
CA VAL A 193 32.65 4.72 -12.95
C VAL A 193 33.07 3.34 -12.46
N CYS A 194 32.88 2.34 -13.32
CA CYS A 194 33.25 0.97 -13.00
C CYS A 194 34.78 0.82 -12.89
N PRO A 195 35.32 0.25 -11.78
CA PRO A 195 36.73 -0.08 -11.69
C PRO A 195 37.19 -0.98 -12.84
N ARG A 196 38.41 -0.75 -13.34
CA ARG A 196 39.01 -1.58 -14.42
C ARG A 196 39.39 -2.98 -13.96
N GLU A 197 39.60 -3.14 -12.65
CA GLU A 197 39.99 -4.37 -11.99
C GLU A 197 39.27 -4.45 -10.65
N LEU A 198 38.93 -5.65 -10.22
CA LEU A 198 38.33 -5.93 -8.92
C LEU A 198 39.21 -6.94 -8.16
N ASP A 199 39.30 -6.79 -6.84
CA ASP A 199 40.01 -7.74 -5.99
C ASP A 199 39.05 -8.88 -5.58
N PHE A 200 39.38 -10.11 -5.94
CA PHE A 200 38.61 -11.28 -5.54
C PHE A 200 39.37 -12.07 -4.48
N PRO A 201 38.68 -12.66 -3.49
CA PRO A 201 39.32 -13.59 -2.56
C PRO A 201 39.75 -14.87 -3.30
N GLU A 202 40.83 -15.51 -2.83
CA GLU A 202 41.42 -16.72 -3.48
C GLU A 202 40.41 -17.88 -3.63
N ASN A 203 39.44 -17.97 -2.72
CA ASN A 203 38.40 -18.98 -2.71
C ASN A 203 37.06 -18.51 -3.31
N SER A 204 37.04 -17.40 -4.05
CA SER A 204 35.82 -16.88 -4.67
C SER A 204 35.28 -17.84 -5.73
N LYS A 205 34.29 -18.66 -5.38
CA LYS A 205 33.63 -19.54 -6.34
C LYS A 205 32.76 -18.72 -7.27
N GLY A 206 33.11 -18.69 -8.56
CA GLY A 206 32.34 -18.02 -9.60
C GLY A 206 32.42 -16.50 -9.58
N GLY A 207 33.37 -15.92 -8.84
CA GLY A 207 33.62 -14.47 -8.86
C GLY A 207 32.51 -13.61 -8.25
N LEU A 208 31.53 -14.20 -7.55
CA LEU A 208 30.38 -13.47 -6.99
C LEU A 208 30.72 -12.68 -5.72
N VAL A 209 31.78 -13.09 -5.01
CA VAL A 209 32.22 -12.44 -3.77
C VAL A 209 33.39 -11.51 -4.07
N LEU A 210 33.27 -10.26 -3.63
CA LEU A 210 34.30 -9.23 -3.72
C LEU A 210 34.96 -9.01 -2.35
N SER A 211 36.27 -8.81 -2.35
CA SER A 211 36.97 -8.39 -1.14
C SER A 211 36.65 -6.93 -0.80
N ASN A 212 36.57 -6.59 0.48
CA ASN A 212 36.36 -5.20 0.91
C ASN A 212 37.68 -4.40 0.82
N THR A 213 38.05 -3.99 -0.39
CA THR A 213 39.27 -3.23 -0.66
C THR A 213 38.95 -1.81 -1.12
N LYS A 214 39.92 -0.88 -1.02
CA LYS A 214 39.78 0.48 -1.56
C LYS A 214 39.43 0.49 -3.06
N ARG A 215 39.90 -0.51 -3.81
CA ARG A 215 39.65 -0.65 -5.25
C ARG A 215 38.21 -1.10 -5.55
N ASN A 216 37.70 -2.03 -4.77
CA ASN A 216 36.33 -2.54 -4.93
C ASN A 216 35.26 -1.61 -4.36
N LYS A 217 35.64 -0.71 -3.46
CA LYS A 217 34.71 0.18 -2.75
C LYS A 217 33.72 0.88 -3.68
N PRO A 218 34.11 1.55 -4.79
CA PRO A 218 33.13 2.18 -5.68
C PRO A 218 32.09 1.21 -6.27
N PHE A 219 32.49 -0.03 -6.56
CA PHE A 219 31.60 -1.07 -7.10
C PHE A 219 30.64 -1.57 -6.02
N ILE A 220 31.15 -1.85 -4.82
CA ILE A 220 30.35 -2.31 -3.67
C ILE A 220 29.37 -1.22 -3.24
N ASP A 221 29.83 0.03 -3.11
CA ASP A 221 28.99 1.16 -2.73
C ASP A 221 27.85 1.38 -3.73
N HIS A 222 28.13 1.20 -5.04
CA HIS A 222 27.09 1.30 -6.07
C HIS A 222 26.06 0.16 -5.97
N LEU A 223 26.49 -1.09 -5.71
CA LEU A 223 25.57 -2.22 -5.46
C LEU A 223 24.67 -1.97 -4.25
N LEU A 224 25.25 -1.49 -3.14
CA LEU A 224 24.49 -1.15 -1.93
C LEU A 224 23.49 -0.03 -2.21
N THR A 225 23.90 0.99 -2.96
CA THR A 225 23.02 2.11 -3.35
C THR A 225 21.84 1.61 -4.18
N LEU A 226 22.07 0.74 -5.18
CA LEU A 226 20.98 0.14 -5.96
C LEU A 226 20.06 -0.75 -5.11
N GLY A 227 20.61 -1.45 -4.12
CA GLY A 227 19.85 -2.18 -3.11
C GLY A 227 18.90 -1.26 -2.34
N SER A 228 19.40 -0.11 -1.88
CA SER A 228 18.58 0.89 -1.18
C SER A 228 17.47 1.49 -2.06
N PHE A 229 17.71 1.66 -3.38
CA PHE A 229 16.67 2.11 -4.29
C PHE A 229 15.58 1.08 -4.50
N ARG A 230 15.93 -0.22 -4.49
CA ARG A 230 14.94 -1.30 -4.56
C ARG A 230 14.06 -1.33 -3.31
N GLU A 231 14.65 -1.11 -2.14
CA GLU A 231 13.91 -0.98 -0.88
C GLU A 231 12.99 0.26 -0.91
N GLN A 232 13.52 1.43 -1.33
CA GLN A 232 12.70 2.64 -1.51
C GLN A 232 11.53 2.41 -2.47
N LEU A 233 11.73 1.69 -3.58
CA LEU A 233 10.64 1.33 -4.51
C LEU A 233 9.58 0.45 -3.84
N GLY A 234 10.00 -0.47 -2.96
CA GLY A 234 9.11 -1.32 -2.18
C GLY A 234 8.32 -0.57 -1.11
N ASN A 235 8.88 0.52 -0.59
CA ASN A 235 8.25 1.37 0.42
C ASN A 235 7.25 2.37 -0.17
N ILE A 236 7.28 2.64 -1.48
CA ILE A 236 6.24 3.44 -2.12
C ILE A 236 4.97 2.58 -2.22
N PRO A 237 3.85 3.02 -1.61
CA PRO A 237 2.61 2.24 -1.62
C PRO A 237 2.11 1.91 -3.03
N GLU A 238 1.61 0.70 -3.20
CA GLU A 238 0.90 0.31 -4.41
C GLU A 238 -0.50 0.94 -4.41
N TYR A 239 -0.91 1.43 -5.58
CA TYR A 239 -2.22 2.00 -5.78
C TYR A 239 -2.74 1.54 -7.13
N ASP A 240 -4.02 1.16 -7.19
CA ASP A 240 -4.65 0.62 -8.40
C ASP A 240 -4.82 1.72 -9.46
N ASN A 241 -3.71 1.99 -10.14
CA ASN A 241 -3.59 2.96 -11.21
C ASN A 241 -2.53 2.46 -12.19
N GLU A 242 -2.98 2.17 -13.41
CA GLU A 242 -2.17 1.62 -14.50
C GLU A 242 -0.87 2.42 -14.72
N GLN A 243 -0.96 3.75 -14.78
CA GLN A 243 0.22 4.60 -15.02
C GLN A 243 1.24 4.53 -13.88
N LEU A 244 0.79 4.44 -12.63
CA LEU A 244 1.69 4.27 -11.48
C LEU A 244 2.33 2.87 -11.47
N ASN A 245 1.55 1.85 -11.84
CA ASN A 245 2.04 0.47 -11.94
C ASN A 245 3.11 0.33 -13.03
N ASP A 246 2.86 0.87 -14.23
CA ASP A 246 3.81 0.89 -15.34
C ASP A 246 5.11 1.60 -14.94
N LYS A 247 5.01 2.73 -14.23
CA LYS A 247 6.17 3.45 -13.72
C LYS A 247 6.96 2.64 -12.71
N ARG A 248 6.27 2.02 -11.76
CA ARG A 248 6.90 1.18 -10.75
C ARG A 248 7.64 0.01 -11.41
N GLU A 249 7.02 -0.63 -12.38
CA GLU A 249 7.64 -1.71 -13.16
C GLU A 249 8.87 -1.20 -13.92
N ALA A 250 8.76 -0.08 -14.65
CA ALA A 250 9.87 0.50 -15.40
C ALA A 250 11.07 0.82 -14.49
N ILE A 251 10.83 1.38 -13.30
CA ILE A 251 11.88 1.63 -12.30
C ILE A 251 12.49 0.31 -11.83
N GLY A 252 11.67 -0.70 -11.52
CA GLY A 252 12.13 -2.03 -11.14
C GLY A 252 13.01 -2.69 -12.21
N GLN A 253 12.59 -2.62 -13.47
CA GLN A 253 13.34 -3.11 -14.62
C GLN A 253 14.66 -2.35 -14.80
N ALA A 254 14.66 -1.02 -14.62
CA ALA A 254 15.87 -0.21 -14.71
C ALA A 254 16.90 -0.61 -13.64
N ILE A 255 16.48 -0.77 -12.38
CA ILE A 255 17.35 -1.27 -11.29
C ILE A 255 17.87 -2.66 -11.64
N GLY A 256 16.99 -3.57 -12.07
CA GLY A 256 17.33 -4.94 -12.44
C GLY A 256 18.35 -5.01 -13.59
N GLY A 257 18.17 -4.18 -14.62
CA GLY A 257 19.08 -4.07 -15.76
C GLY A 257 20.47 -3.59 -15.36
N ILE A 258 20.56 -2.57 -14.50
CA ILE A 258 21.85 -2.06 -14.00
C ILE A 258 22.56 -3.14 -13.17
N LEU A 259 21.85 -3.78 -12.23
CA LEU A 259 22.40 -4.87 -11.41
C LEU A 259 22.88 -6.04 -12.26
N HIS A 260 22.13 -6.41 -13.29
CA HIS A 260 22.52 -7.45 -14.23
C HIS A 260 23.82 -7.07 -14.96
N GLY A 261 23.91 -5.85 -15.50
CA GLY A 261 25.11 -5.35 -16.15
C GLY A 261 26.34 -5.35 -15.23
N MET A 262 26.17 -4.94 -13.98
CA MET A 262 27.24 -5.01 -12.97
C MET A 262 27.69 -6.45 -12.72
N LYS A 263 26.76 -7.39 -12.56
CA LYS A 263 27.07 -8.81 -12.34
C LYS A 263 27.83 -9.40 -13.53
N THR A 264 27.41 -9.10 -14.75
CA THR A 264 28.11 -9.51 -15.98
C THR A 264 29.53 -8.96 -15.99
N ARG A 265 29.70 -7.66 -15.68
CA ARG A 265 31.01 -7.02 -15.63
C ARG A 265 31.94 -7.62 -14.56
N GLN A 266 31.40 -7.91 -13.38
CA GLN A 266 32.13 -8.58 -12.31
C GLN A 266 32.65 -9.93 -12.77
N LEU A 267 31.82 -10.73 -13.44
CA LEU A 267 32.20 -12.05 -13.96
C LEU A 267 33.27 -11.95 -15.06
N GLU A 268 33.17 -10.98 -15.96
CA GLU A 268 34.21 -10.71 -16.97
C GLU A 268 35.57 -10.42 -16.34
N LEU A 269 35.60 -9.56 -15.32
CA LEU A 269 36.84 -9.19 -14.62
C LEU A 269 37.44 -10.37 -13.87
N TYR A 270 36.61 -11.19 -13.22
CA TYR A 270 37.04 -12.43 -12.56
C TYR A 270 37.68 -13.41 -13.56
N ASN A 271 36.99 -13.69 -14.67
CA ASN A 271 37.50 -14.61 -15.70
C ASN A 271 38.80 -14.10 -16.34
N ARG A 272 38.92 -12.79 -16.52
CA ARG A 272 40.14 -12.16 -17.05
C ARG A 272 41.35 -12.33 -16.12
N GLN A 273 41.15 -12.28 -14.80
CA GLN A 273 42.24 -12.51 -13.85
C GLN A 273 42.67 -13.99 -13.83
N ASN A 274 41.71 -14.91 -13.87
CA ASN A 274 42.01 -16.35 -13.86
C ASN A 274 42.68 -16.86 -15.14
N THR A 275 42.37 -16.25 -16.29
CA THR A 275 43.02 -16.58 -17.56
C THR A 275 44.45 -16.03 -17.63
N LYS A 276 44.72 -14.85 -17.06
CA LYS A 276 46.09 -14.32 -16.91
C LYS A 276 46.94 -15.12 -15.92
N ALA A 277 46.32 -15.71 -14.89
CA ALA A 277 47.01 -16.47 -13.86
C ALA A 277 47.42 -17.90 -14.28
N ARG A 278 47.07 -18.37 -15.48
CA ARG A 278 47.54 -19.65 -16.03
C ARG A 278 48.67 -19.38 -17.03
N PRO A 279 49.95 -19.59 -16.69
CA PRO A 279 51.02 -19.55 -17.68
C PRO A 279 50.81 -20.69 -18.68
N PHE A 280 51.02 -20.42 -19.96
CA PHE A 280 51.25 -21.45 -20.97
C PHE A 280 52.45 -22.29 -20.51
N ILE A 281 52.20 -23.48 -19.96
CA ILE A 281 53.24 -24.48 -19.75
C ILE A 281 53.64 -24.93 -21.15
N ARG A 282 54.76 -24.41 -21.68
CA ARG A 282 55.35 -24.95 -22.91
C ARG A 282 55.72 -26.42 -22.62
N PRO A 283 55.28 -27.39 -23.44
CA PRO A 283 55.78 -28.75 -23.34
C PRO A 283 57.30 -28.71 -23.58
N CYS A 284 58.09 -29.21 -22.64
CA CYS A 284 59.51 -29.46 -22.88
C CYS A 284 59.65 -30.43 -24.06
N PRO A 285 60.52 -30.16 -25.04
CA PRO A 285 60.83 -31.13 -26.09
C PRO A 285 61.43 -32.36 -25.41
N LYS A 286 60.88 -33.53 -25.70
CA LYS A 286 61.52 -34.80 -25.34
C LYS A 286 62.80 -34.92 -26.17
N LEU A 287 63.93 -35.01 -25.49
CA LEU A 287 65.23 -35.38 -26.06
C LEU A 287 65.23 -36.85 -26.47
#